data_AF-A0A961PBZ1-F1
#
_entry.id   AF-A0A961PBZ1-F1
#
_cell.length_a   1.000
_cell.length_b   1.000
_cell.length_c   1.000
_cell.angle_alpha   90.00
_cell.angle_beta   90.00
_cell.angle_gamma   90.00
#
_symmetry.space_group_name_H-M   'P 1'
#
loop_
_entity.id
_entity.type
_entity.pdbx_description
1 polymer ?
#
loop_
_entity_poly.entity_id
_entity_poly.type
_entity_poly.pdbx_seq_one_letter_code
_entity_poly.pdbx_strand_id
1 'polypeptide(L)'
;QATPLVVIAGAALFFGTRVAPVRWIAVGLGFVGVLMVIRPTPAAFDATALFAVAATFGFAGRDLATRASPPSVTARQLGVLGFLVVTAAGLILIGFDEGPFRLPTLSEAARLALTGLFGVTAYQALTQAMRTGEVAVVTPFRYTRLLFALLFAVLLFGERLDGWTIAGMALIVGTGVFALLPGPGGDRGRGRGNSSVEPPRRRG
;
A
#
# COMPACT_ATOMS: atom_id res chain seq x y z
N GLN A 1 -8.78 4.14 0.26
CA GLN A 1 -8.00 3.88 1.49
C GLN A 1 -8.43 2.59 2.20
N ALA A 2 -9.48 1.88 1.77
CA ALA A 2 -9.86 0.60 2.40
C ALA A 2 -8.92 -0.57 2.06
N THR A 3 -8.03 -0.42 1.09
CA THR A 3 -7.06 -1.45 0.65
C THR A 3 -6.37 -2.18 1.80
N PRO A 4 -5.95 -1.51 2.91
CA PRO A 4 -5.31 -2.23 4.01
C PRO A 4 -6.16 -3.30 4.68
N LEU A 5 -7.47 -3.04 4.85
CA LEU A 5 -8.43 -4.02 5.37
C LEU A 5 -8.56 -5.21 4.41
N VAL A 6 -8.71 -4.93 3.11
CA VAL A 6 -8.89 -5.96 2.08
C VAL A 6 -7.65 -6.83 1.92
N VAL A 7 -6.45 -6.23 1.97
CA VAL A 7 -5.18 -6.95 1.87
C VAL A 7 -4.99 -7.88 3.07
N ILE A 8 -5.28 -7.43 4.29
CA ILE A 8 -5.13 -8.27 5.49
C ILE A 8 -6.15 -9.40 5.50
N ALA A 9 -7.41 -9.11 5.12
CA ALA A 9 -8.44 -10.14 4.97
C ALA A 9 -8.06 -11.17 3.91
N GLY A 10 -7.62 -10.72 2.73
CA GLY A 10 -7.19 -11.60 1.65
C GLY A 10 -5.95 -12.42 2.03
N ALA A 11 -4.99 -11.86 2.77
CA ALA A 11 -3.84 -12.61 3.25
C ALA A 11 -4.24 -13.70 4.26
N ALA A 12 -5.20 -13.41 5.14
CA ALA A 12 -5.73 -14.41 6.07
C ALA A 12 -6.45 -15.54 5.32
N LEU A 13 -7.24 -15.19 4.30
CA LEU A 13 -8.02 -16.14 3.51
C LEU A 13 -7.16 -17.01 2.58
N PHE A 14 -6.31 -16.41 1.74
CA PHE A 14 -5.58 -17.11 0.69
C PHE A 14 -4.28 -17.75 1.17
N PHE A 15 -3.64 -17.19 2.19
CA PHE A 15 -2.37 -17.72 2.72
C PHE A 15 -2.53 -18.42 4.07
N GLY A 16 -3.76 -18.49 4.61
CA GLY A 16 -4.01 -19.09 5.93
C GLY A 16 -3.29 -18.39 7.08
N THR A 17 -2.90 -17.12 6.88
CA THR A 17 -2.12 -16.38 7.88
C THR A 17 -2.99 -16.04 9.08
N ARG A 18 -2.54 -16.42 10.28
CA ARG A 18 -3.22 -16.06 11.53
C ARG A 18 -2.85 -14.63 11.90
N VAL A 19 -3.78 -13.70 11.67
CA VAL A 19 -3.60 -12.29 12.00
C VAL A 19 -4.05 -12.05 13.43
N ALA A 20 -3.16 -11.55 14.28
CA ALA A 20 -3.46 -11.25 15.67
C ALA A 20 -4.60 -10.21 15.79
N PRO A 21 -5.51 -10.31 16.78
CA PRO A 21 -6.62 -9.36 16.96
C PRO A 21 -6.17 -7.89 17.06
N VAL A 22 -5.00 -7.66 17.68
CA VAL A 22 -4.38 -6.33 17.77
C VAL A 22 -4.15 -5.67 16.41
N ARG A 23 -3.83 -6.47 15.38
CA ARG A 23 -3.60 -5.99 14.01
C ARG A 23 -4.91 -5.57 13.35
N TRP A 24 -5.98 -6.33 13.58
CA TRP A 24 -7.32 -5.97 13.11
C TRP A 24 -7.80 -4.66 13.71
N ILE A 25 -7.62 -4.49 15.02
CA ILE A 25 -7.95 -3.25 15.72
C ILE A 25 -7.15 -2.08 15.17
N ALA A 26 -5.83 -2.23 15.00
CA ALA A 26 -4.98 -1.17 14.48
C ALA A 26 -5.41 -0.70 13.07
N VAL A 27 -5.72 -1.64 12.17
CA VAL A 27 -6.15 -1.33 10.81
C VAL A 27 -7.53 -0.69 10.80
N GLY A 28 -8.46 -1.22 11.60
CA GLY A 28 -9.81 -0.66 11.75
C GLY A 28 -9.78 0.77 12.25
N LEU A 29 -9.03 1.05 13.33
CA LEU A 29 -8.89 2.40 13.87
C LEU A 29 -8.18 3.34 12.90
N GLY A 30 -7.14 2.87 12.19
CA GLY A 30 -6.48 3.64 11.13
C GLY A 30 -7.46 4.01 10.01
N PHE A 31 -8.34 3.10 9.62
CA PHE A 31 -9.40 3.38 8.65
C PHE A 31 -10.44 4.38 9.17
N VAL A 32 -10.83 4.29 10.44
CA VAL A 32 -11.70 5.30 11.08
C VAL A 32 -11.05 6.68 11.02
N GLY A 33 -9.76 6.79 11.35
CA GLY A 33 -9.02 8.06 11.24
C GLY A 33 -9.00 8.61 9.81
N VAL A 34 -8.89 7.74 8.81
CA VAL A 34 -9.04 8.14 7.41
C VAL A 34 -10.44 8.67 7.10
N LEU A 35 -11.50 8.03 7.58
CA LEU A 35 -12.86 8.49 7.36
C LEU A 35 -13.13 9.85 8.02
N MET A 36 -12.52 10.11 9.19
CA MET A 36 -12.58 11.41 9.86
C MET A 36 -11.90 12.52 9.05
N VAL A 37 -10.84 12.20 8.30
CA VAL A 37 -10.16 13.15 7.41
C VAL A 37 -10.95 13.35 6.11
N ILE A 38 -11.28 12.25 5.42
CA ILE A 38 -11.89 12.29 4.08
C ILE A 38 -13.34 12.78 4.14
N ARG A 39 -14.08 12.46 5.21
CA ARG A 39 -15.50 12.83 5.43
C ARG A 39 -16.35 12.61 4.18
N PRO A 40 -16.53 11.34 3.75
CA PRO A 40 -17.30 11.06 2.55
C PRO A 40 -18.73 11.60 2.70
N THR A 41 -19.20 12.29 1.66
CA THR A 41 -20.57 12.82 1.59
C THR A 41 -21.45 11.90 0.74
N PRO A 42 -22.79 11.95 0.86
CA PRO A 42 -23.68 11.16 0.01
C PRO A 42 -23.45 11.37 -1.49
N ALA A 43 -23.07 12.58 -1.90
CA ALA A 43 -22.73 12.89 -3.29
C ALA A 43 -21.50 12.14 -3.81
N ALA A 44 -20.64 11.62 -2.92
CA ALA A 44 -19.50 10.79 -3.31
C ALA A 44 -19.89 9.34 -3.67
N PHE A 45 -21.15 8.95 -3.45
CA PHE A 45 -21.66 7.61 -3.75
C PHE A 45 -22.49 7.61 -5.05
N ASP A 46 -21.80 7.78 -6.17
CA ASP A 46 -22.37 7.64 -7.51
C ASP A 46 -21.90 6.35 -8.20
N ALA A 47 -22.29 6.15 -9.46
CA ALA A 47 -21.87 4.99 -10.24
C ALA A 47 -20.34 4.90 -10.44
N THR A 48 -19.62 6.02 -10.43
CA THR A 48 -18.16 6.03 -10.58
C THR A 48 -17.45 5.50 -9.34
N ALA A 49 -18.08 5.55 -8.17
CA ALA A 49 -17.56 4.96 -6.94
C ALA A 49 -17.32 3.45 -7.05
N LEU A 50 -18.05 2.74 -7.93
CA LEU A 50 -17.81 1.33 -8.24
C LEU A 50 -16.40 1.10 -8.80
N PHE A 51 -15.87 2.01 -9.62
CA PHE A 51 -14.48 1.91 -10.10
C PHE A 51 -13.47 2.06 -8.96
N ALA A 52 -13.73 2.91 -7.97
CA ALA A 52 -12.86 3.04 -6.80
C ALA A 52 -12.88 1.77 -5.93
N VAL A 53 -14.04 1.11 -5.81
CA VAL A 53 -14.17 -0.19 -5.14
C VAL A 53 -13.43 -1.27 -5.92
N ALA A 54 -13.65 -1.38 -7.23
CA ALA A 54 -12.95 -2.32 -8.10
C ALA A 54 -11.42 -2.11 -8.05
N ALA A 55 -10.96 -0.86 -8.10
CA ALA A 55 -9.55 -0.50 -7.94
C ALA A 55 -9.02 -0.93 -6.56
N THR A 56 -9.81 -0.82 -5.49
CA THR A 56 -9.41 -1.28 -4.16
C THR A 56 -9.13 -2.78 -4.15
N PHE A 57 -9.99 -3.59 -4.78
CA PHE A 57 -9.76 -5.02 -4.95
C PHE A 57 -8.57 -5.31 -5.88
N GLY A 58 -8.41 -4.56 -6.97
CA GLY A 58 -7.27 -4.69 -7.87
C GLY A 58 -5.93 -4.39 -7.18
N PHE A 59 -5.87 -3.34 -6.37
CA PHE A 59 -4.70 -3.01 -5.55
C PHE A 59 -4.39 -4.12 -4.54
N ALA A 60 -5.43 -4.62 -3.84
CA ALA A 60 -5.25 -5.71 -2.89
C ALA A 60 -4.79 -6.98 -3.59
N GLY A 61 -5.39 -7.34 -4.73
CA GLY A 61 -4.98 -8.45 -5.57
C GLY A 61 -3.53 -8.34 -6.03
N ARG A 62 -3.10 -7.15 -6.50
CA ARG A 62 -1.70 -6.88 -6.86
C ARG A 62 -0.75 -7.09 -5.68
N ASP A 63 -1.11 -6.61 -4.50
CA ASP A 63 -0.29 -6.75 -3.29
C ASP A 63 -0.17 -8.23 -2.85
N LEU A 64 -1.28 -8.97 -2.89
CA LEU A 64 -1.31 -10.40 -2.57
C LEU A 64 -0.57 -11.23 -3.63
N ALA A 65 -0.74 -10.93 -4.92
CA ALA A 65 0.02 -11.57 -5.99
C ALA A 65 1.52 -11.28 -5.87
N THR A 66 1.89 -10.06 -5.49
CA THR A 66 3.28 -9.69 -5.17
C THR A 66 3.82 -10.52 -4.02
N ARG A 67 3.04 -10.72 -2.95
CA ARG A 67 3.42 -11.58 -1.81
C ARG A 67 3.55 -13.05 -2.22
N ALA A 68 2.65 -13.56 -3.07
CA ALA A 68 2.63 -14.94 -3.54
C ALA A 68 3.72 -15.24 -4.59
N SER A 69 4.33 -14.21 -5.17
CA SER A 69 5.28 -14.38 -6.28
C SER A 69 6.50 -15.22 -5.87
N PRO A 70 6.94 -16.16 -6.72
CA PRO A 70 8.09 -17.02 -6.42
C PRO A 70 9.38 -16.22 -6.19
N PRO A 71 10.33 -16.76 -5.41
CA PRO A 71 11.65 -16.14 -5.23
C PRO A 71 12.43 -15.94 -6.53
N SER A 72 12.19 -16.77 -7.55
CA SER A 72 12.79 -16.67 -8.88
C SER A 72 12.36 -15.41 -9.65
N VAL A 73 11.19 -14.85 -9.32
CA VAL A 73 10.73 -13.58 -9.87
C VAL A 73 11.27 -12.45 -9.00
N THR A 74 12.10 -11.60 -9.59
CA THR A 74 12.71 -10.45 -8.90
C THR A 74 11.70 -9.31 -8.70
N ALA A 75 11.93 -8.46 -7.69
CA ALA A 75 11.13 -7.26 -7.48
C ALA A 75 11.18 -6.30 -8.69
N ARG A 76 12.31 -6.25 -9.41
CA ARG A 76 12.44 -5.47 -10.66
C ARG A 76 11.50 -5.99 -11.74
N GLN A 77 11.43 -7.31 -11.95
CA GLN A 77 10.51 -7.90 -12.93
C GLN A 77 9.05 -7.57 -12.59
N LEU A 78 8.65 -7.69 -11.33
CA LEU A 78 7.30 -7.29 -10.89
C LEU A 78 7.05 -5.80 -11.10
N GLY A 79 8.06 -4.96 -10.86
CA GLY A 79 8.02 -3.52 -11.15
C GLY A 79 7.79 -3.25 -12.64
N VAL A 80 8.60 -3.83 -13.52
CA VAL A 80 8.50 -3.66 -14.97
C VAL A 80 7.11 -4.08 -15.48
N LEU A 81 6.64 -5.27 -15.08
CA LEU A 81 5.30 -5.75 -15.45
C LEU A 81 4.20 -4.81 -14.94
N GLY A 82 4.29 -4.37 -13.69
CA GLY A 82 3.32 -3.45 -13.09
C GLY A 82 3.27 -2.12 -13.85
N PHE A 83 4.43 -1.52 -14.15
CA PHE A 83 4.47 -0.27 -14.90
C PHE A 83 4.06 -0.43 -16.37
N LEU A 84 4.31 -1.58 -16.99
CA LEU A 84 3.80 -1.86 -18.35
C LEU A 84 2.27 -1.89 -18.39
N VAL A 85 1.62 -2.49 -17.37
CA VAL A 85 0.17 -2.45 -17.23
C VAL A 85 -0.34 -1.03 -17.00
N VAL A 86 0.35 -0.22 -16.19
CA VAL A 86 0.02 1.21 -15.99
C VAL A 86 0.12 1.99 -17.30
N THR A 87 1.18 1.77 -18.08
CA THR A 87 1.34 2.40 -19.40
C THR A 87 0.21 2.00 -20.35
N ALA A 88 -0.12 0.71 -20.43
CA ALA A 88 -1.22 0.23 -21.27
C ALA A 88 -2.56 0.82 -20.84
N ALA A 89 -2.84 0.89 -19.54
CA ALA A 89 -4.04 1.53 -19.00
C ALA A 89 -4.09 3.02 -19.37
N GLY A 90 -2.97 3.75 -19.28
CA GLY A 90 -2.88 5.14 -19.72
C GLY A 90 -3.19 5.31 -21.20
N LEU A 91 -2.67 4.44 -22.07
CA LEU A 91 -2.97 4.46 -23.50
C LEU A 91 -4.45 4.19 -23.81
N ILE A 92 -5.07 3.26 -23.07
CA ILE A 92 -6.50 3.00 -23.17
C ILE A 92 -7.31 4.23 -22.74
N LEU A 93 -6.94 4.86 -21.62
CA LEU A 93 -7.63 6.03 -21.10
C LEU A 93 -7.58 7.24 -22.04
N ILE A 94 -6.51 7.40 -22.83
CA ILE A 94 -6.45 8.43 -23.88
C ILE A 94 -7.61 8.26 -24.88
N GLY A 95 -8.04 7.03 -25.18
CA GLY A 95 -9.16 6.77 -26.08
C GLY A 95 -10.55 7.13 -25.52
N PHE A 96 -10.64 7.38 -24.21
CA PHE A 96 -11.87 7.81 -23.53
C PHE A 96 -11.85 9.31 -23.18
N ASP A 97 -10.74 10.01 -23.43
CA ASP A 97 -10.64 11.45 -23.22
C ASP A 97 -11.26 12.17 -24.43
N GLU A 98 -12.28 12.98 -24.18
CA GLU A 98 -12.96 13.78 -25.21
C GLU A 98 -12.18 15.07 -25.56
N GLY A 99 -11.13 15.37 -24.79
CA GLY A 99 -10.27 16.53 -25.00
C GLY A 99 -9.28 16.38 -26.18
N PRO A 100 -8.76 17.49 -26.73
CA PRO A 100 -7.74 17.43 -27.77
C PRO A 100 -6.44 16.85 -27.22
N PHE A 101 -5.95 15.77 -27.83
CA PHE A 101 -4.66 15.21 -27.48
C PHE A 101 -3.55 16.24 -27.71
N ARG A 102 -2.77 16.52 -26.66
CA ARG A 102 -1.61 17.41 -26.72
C ARG A 102 -0.43 16.79 -26.00
N LEU A 103 0.77 17.10 -26.51
CA LEU A 103 1.98 16.78 -25.78
C LEU A 103 2.14 17.71 -24.56
N PRO A 104 2.72 17.21 -23.46
CA PRO A 104 3.04 18.05 -22.32
C PRO A 104 4.09 19.09 -22.70
N THR A 105 3.96 20.30 -22.15
CA THR A 105 5.03 21.30 -22.20
C THR A 105 6.28 20.79 -21.48
N LEU A 106 7.44 21.40 -21.70
CA LEU A 106 8.68 21.00 -21.02
C LEU A 106 8.53 21.01 -19.49
N SER A 107 7.79 21.99 -18.94
CA SER A 107 7.52 22.09 -17.52
C SER A 107 6.63 20.95 -16.99
N GLU A 108 5.59 20.57 -17.74
CA GLU A 108 4.72 19.43 -17.40
C GLU A 108 5.47 18.12 -17.53
N ALA A 109 6.27 17.95 -18.58
CA ALA A 109 7.12 16.78 -18.79
C ALA A 109 8.13 16.60 -17.65
N ALA A 110 8.75 17.68 -17.17
CA ALA A 110 9.65 17.64 -16.02
C ALA A 110 8.92 17.20 -14.74
N ARG A 111 7.69 17.69 -14.49
CA ARG A 111 6.86 17.26 -13.34
C ARG A 111 6.43 15.80 -13.46
N LEU A 112 6.08 15.34 -14.65
CA LEU A 112 5.75 13.94 -14.92
C LEU A 112 6.97 13.03 -14.71
N ALA A 113 8.15 13.44 -15.18
CA ALA A 113 9.39 12.71 -14.96
C ALA A 113 9.73 12.60 -13.47
N LEU A 114 9.59 13.69 -12.71
CA LEU A 114 9.78 13.70 -11.27
C LEU A 114 8.78 12.79 -10.55
N THR A 115 7.51 12.84 -10.95
CA THR A 115 6.45 11.96 -10.43
C THR A 115 6.77 10.50 -10.72
N GLY A 116 7.24 10.18 -11.93
CA GLY A 116 7.68 8.85 -12.32
C GLY A 116 8.84 8.36 -11.47
N LEU A 117 9.85 9.20 -11.24
CA LEU A 117 11.00 8.86 -10.39
C LEU A 117 10.57 8.50 -8.96
N PHE A 118 9.79 9.36 -8.30
CA PHE A 118 9.29 9.08 -6.96
C PHE A 118 8.35 7.87 -6.94
N GLY A 119 7.48 7.75 -7.94
CA GLY A 119 6.54 6.64 -8.07
C GLY A 119 7.25 5.30 -8.21
N VAL A 120 8.28 5.21 -9.05
CA VAL A 120 9.09 4.00 -9.23
C VAL A 120 9.83 3.63 -7.95
N THR A 121 10.50 4.59 -7.30
CA THR A 121 11.21 4.34 -6.04
C THR A 121 10.27 3.88 -4.93
N ALA A 122 9.13 4.57 -4.76
CA ALA A 122 8.12 4.21 -3.76
C ALA A 122 7.52 2.82 -4.05
N TYR A 123 7.23 2.52 -5.32
CA TYR A 123 6.70 1.23 -5.74
C TYR A 123 7.69 0.09 -5.47
N GLN A 124 8.97 0.28 -5.78
CA GLN A 124 10.01 -0.72 -5.49
C GLN A 124 10.14 -0.98 -3.99
N ALA A 125 10.16 0.07 -3.17
CA ALA A 125 10.18 -0.08 -1.71
C ALA A 125 8.95 -0.84 -1.19
N LEU A 126 7.76 -0.52 -1.73
CA LEU A 126 6.51 -1.18 -1.37
C LEU A 126 6.50 -2.66 -1.79
N THR A 127 6.96 -2.98 -3.00
CA THR A 127 7.09 -4.36 -3.49
C THR A 127 8.02 -5.16 -2.59
N GLN A 128 9.17 -4.60 -2.20
CA GLN A 128 10.09 -5.27 -1.29
C GLN A 128 9.46 -5.50 0.08
N ALA A 129 8.84 -4.47 0.66
CA ALA A 129 8.15 -4.57 1.95
C ALA A 129 7.05 -5.65 1.93
N MET A 130 6.25 -5.72 0.85
CA MET A 130 5.22 -6.76 0.70
C MET A 130 5.80 -8.16 0.53
N ARG A 131 6.98 -8.30 -0.08
CA ARG A 131 7.61 -9.61 -0.29
C ARG A 131 8.30 -10.13 0.96
N THR A 132 8.94 -9.27 1.75
CA THR A 132 9.77 -9.70 2.88
C THR A 132 9.09 -9.50 4.23
N GLY A 133 8.22 -8.50 4.35
CA GLY A 133 7.55 -8.14 5.58
C GLY A 133 6.30 -8.96 5.85
N GLU A 134 5.85 -8.92 7.11
CA GLU A 134 4.54 -9.42 7.49
C GLU A 134 3.45 -8.49 6.93
N VAL A 135 2.52 -9.05 6.17
CA VAL A 135 1.46 -8.27 5.50
C VAL A 135 0.68 -7.40 6.50
N ALA A 136 0.34 -7.93 7.67
CA ALA A 136 -0.42 -7.23 8.70
C ALA A 136 0.36 -6.09 9.38
N VAL A 137 1.69 -6.06 9.27
CA VAL A 137 2.56 -4.99 9.77
C VAL A 137 2.76 -3.90 8.72
N VAL A 138 3.01 -4.29 7.47
CA VAL A 138 3.32 -3.36 6.37
C VAL A 138 2.08 -2.57 5.94
N THR A 139 0.94 -3.22 5.96
CA THR A 139 -0.28 -2.73 5.32
C THR A 139 -0.87 -1.46 5.98
N PRO A 140 -0.91 -1.30 7.32
CA PRO A 140 -1.33 -0.06 7.98
C PRO A 140 -0.53 1.18 7.59
N PHE A 141 0.76 1.05 7.26
CA PHE A 141 1.59 2.20 6.86
C PHE A 141 1.08 2.91 5.63
N ARG A 142 0.26 2.26 4.80
CA ARG A 142 -0.37 2.89 3.63
C ARG A 142 -1.31 4.03 4.00
N TYR A 143 -1.81 4.07 5.24
CA TYR A 143 -2.59 5.21 5.73
C TYR A 143 -1.76 6.49 5.88
N THR A 144 -0.44 6.37 6.11
CA THR A 144 0.46 7.52 6.27
C THR A 144 0.53 8.41 5.03
N ARG A 145 0.24 7.87 3.83
CA ARG A 145 0.17 8.67 2.60
C ARG A 145 -0.81 9.85 2.72
N LEU A 146 -1.87 9.68 3.49
CA LEU A 146 -2.85 10.74 3.74
C LEU A 146 -2.24 11.86 4.58
N LEU A 147 -1.41 11.53 5.56
CA LEU A 147 -0.70 12.49 6.39
C LEU A 147 0.26 13.34 5.55
N PHE A 148 1.02 12.70 4.66
CA PHE A 148 1.91 13.41 3.74
C PHE A 148 1.13 14.27 2.73
N ALA A 149 0.02 13.76 2.18
CA ALA A 149 -0.83 14.53 1.29
C ALA A 149 -1.35 15.81 1.98
N LEU A 150 -1.83 15.71 3.22
CA LEU A 150 -2.25 16.87 4.02
C LEU A 150 -1.10 17.80 4.36
N LEU A 151 0.08 17.26 4.69
CA LEU A 151 1.26 18.08 4.94
C LEU A 151 1.60 18.94 3.72
N PHE A 152 1.61 18.35 2.52
CA PHE A 152 1.83 19.10 1.29
C PHE A 152 0.67 20.05 0.98
N ALA A 153 -0.58 19.68 1.29
CA ALA A 153 -1.73 20.56 1.15
C ALA A 153 -1.55 21.86 1.94
N VAL A 154 -1.15 21.75 3.20
CA VAL A 154 -0.86 22.89 4.08
C VAL A 154 0.34 23.70 3.56
N LEU A 155 1.45 23.04 3.24
CA LEU A 155 2.71 23.73 2.89
C LEU A 155 2.66 24.41 1.51
N LEU A 156 2.03 23.78 0.52
CA LEU A 156 2.03 24.25 -0.87
C LEU A 156 0.80 25.10 -1.21
N PHE A 157 -0.34 24.84 -0.56
CA PHE A 157 -1.61 25.49 -0.88
C PHE A 157 -2.17 26.32 0.28
N GLY A 158 -1.51 26.33 1.45
CA GLY A 158 -1.95 27.10 2.61
C GLY A 158 -3.27 26.61 3.21
N GLU A 159 -3.63 25.35 2.97
CA GLU A 159 -4.89 24.79 3.43
C GLU A 159 -4.95 24.74 4.97
N ARG A 160 -6.07 25.16 5.56
CA ARG A 160 -6.28 25.14 7.01
C ARG A 160 -6.91 23.81 7.41
N LEU A 161 -6.21 23.06 8.27
CA LEU A 161 -6.75 21.82 8.84
C LEU A 161 -7.76 22.14 9.93
N ASP A 162 -8.93 21.50 9.87
CA ASP A 162 -9.93 21.59 10.93
C ASP A 162 -9.72 20.53 12.03
N GLY A 163 -10.49 20.66 13.11
CA GLY A 163 -10.37 19.77 14.27
C GLY A 163 -10.60 18.29 13.95
N TRP A 164 -11.51 17.98 13.01
CA TRP A 164 -11.77 16.61 12.57
C TRP A 164 -10.58 16.02 11.82
N THR A 165 -9.97 16.81 10.93
CA THR A 165 -8.78 16.41 10.18
C THR A 165 -7.61 16.15 11.12
N ILE A 166 -7.38 17.05 12.09
CA ILE A 166 -6.31 16.89 13.10
C ILE A 166 -6.56 15.64 13.96
N ALA A 167 -7.79 15.42 14.44
CA ALA A 167 -8.14 14.25 15.22
C ALA A 167 -7.96 12.94 14.43
N GLY A 168 -8.39 12.93 13.16
CA GLY A 168 -8.21 11.80 12.26
C GLY A 168 -6.73 11.51 11.99
N MET A 169 -5.91 12.54 11.78
CA MET A 169 -4.46 12.40 11.64
C MET A 169 -3.82 11.80 12.90
N ALA A 170 -4.19 12.30 14.08
CA ALA A 170 -3.69 11.79 15.36
C ALA A 170 -4.05 10.31 15.53
N LEU A 171 -5.27 9.90 15.15
CA LEU A 171 -5.70 8.50 15.19
C LEU A 171 -4.91 7.63 14.20
N ILE A 172 -4.65 8.10 12.98
CA ILE A 172 -3.82 7.37 12.00
C ILE A 172 -2.38 7.18 12.54
N VAL A 173 -1.78 8.22 13.11
CA VAL A 173 -0.42 8.14 13.68
C VAL A 173 -0.41 7.19 14.88
N GLY A 174 -1.35 7.36 15.81
CA GLY A 174 -1.44 6.55 17.02
C GLY A 174 -1.63 5.06 16.71
N THR A 175 -2.46 4.73 15.73
CA THR A 175 -2.70 3.34 15.31
C THR A 175 -1.52 2.73 14.57
N GLY A 176 -0.79 3.53 13.78
CA GLY A 176 0.47 3.10 13.17
C GLY A 176 1.55 2.77 14.21
N VAL A 177 1.72 3.63 15.23
CA VAL A 177 2.63 3.36 16.37
C VAL A 177 2.17 2.13 17.15
N PHE A 178 0.88 2.02 17.45
CA PHE A 178 0.30 0.86 18.13
C PHE A 178 0.52 -0.45 17.36
N ALA A 179 0.43 -0.42 16.03
CA ALA A 179 0.75 -1.57 15.19
C ALA A 179 2.24 -1.97 15.31
N LEU A 180 3.16 -1.05 15.54
CA LEU A 180 4.57 -1.39 15.71
C LEU A 180 4.88 -2.05 17.07
N LEU A 181 4.02 -1.88 18.06
CA LEU A 181 4.25 -2.44 19.38
C LEU A 181 4.21 -3.98 19.35
N PRO A 182 5.15 -4.67 20.03
CA PRO A 182 5.09 -6.11 20.17
C PRO A 182 3.78 -6.53 20.84
N GLY A 183 3.03 -7.44 20.21
CA GLY A 183 1.82 -8.00 20.83
C GLY A 183 2.16 -8.77 22.12
N PRO A 184 1.23 -8.89 23.09
CA PRO A 184 1.40 -9.75 24.25
C PRO A 184 1.45 -11.21 23.77
N GLY A 185 2.66 -11.75 23.64
CA GLY A 185 2.92 -13.04 22.99
C GLY A 185 4.00 -12.89 21.93
N GLY A 186 5.24 -12.73 22.38
CA GLY A 186 6.38 -12.46 21.52
C GLY A 186 6.59 -13.53 20.46
N ASP A 187 6.53 -13.14 19.19
CA ASP A 187 6.99 -13.94 18.06
C ASP A 187 8.52 -13.87 17.96
N ARG A 188 9.22 -14.22 19.05
CA ARG A 188 10.69 -14.31 19.13
C ARG A 188 11.19 -15.73 18.79
N GLY A 189 10.45 -16.52 18.02
CA GLY A 189 10.62 -17.99 18.03
C GLY A 189 10.72 -18.73 16.71
N ARG A 190 10.84 -18.10 15.53
CA ARG A 190 10.79 -18.84 14.25
C ARG A 190 11.86 -18.47 13.21
N GLY A 191 13.11 -18.33 13.65
CA GLY A 191 14.24 -18.01 12.76
C GLY A 191 15.53 -18.80 12.95
N ARG A 192 15.56 -19.85 13.79
CA ARG A 192 16.74 -20.73 13.94
C ARG A 192 16.32 -22.18 13.85
N GLY A 193 16.46 -22.76 12.66
CA GLY A 193 16.11 -24.15 12.42
C GLY A 193 16.44 -24.61 11.02
N ASN A 194 17.66 -24.35 10.53
CA ASN A 194 18.31 -25.24 9.56
C ASN A 194 19.82 -24.97 9.50
N SER A 195 20.55 -25.45 10.49
CA SER A 195 22.02 -25.52 10.45
C SER A 195 22.48 -26.82 11.06
N SER A 196 22.23 -27.93 10.36
CA SER A 196 22.92 -29.19 10.55
C SER A 196 22.50 -30.18 9.46
N VAL A 197 22.95 -29.93 8.22
CA VAL A 197 23.17 -31.01 7.26
C VAL A 197 24.69 -31.19 7.21
N GLU A 198 25.20 -32.01 8.12
CA GLU A 198 26.58 -32.47 8.09
C GLU A 198 26.72 -33.52 6.98
N PRO A 199 27.63 -33.37 6.00
CA PRO A 199 27.84 -34.41 5.00
C PRO A 199 28.58 -35.61 5.64
N PRO A 200 28.30 -36.84 5.20
CA PRO A 200 28.93 -38.03 5.77
C PRO A 200 30.44 -38.00 5.50
N ARG A 201 31.22 -38.03 6.59
CA ARG A 201 32.67 -38.26 6.53
C ARG A 201 32.91 -39.63 5.90
N ARG A 202 33.40 -39.66 4.66
CA ARG A 202 34.00 -40.85 4.08
C ARG A 202 35.29 -41.14 4.85
N ARG A 203 35.29 -42.22 5.64
CA ARG A 203 36.50 -42.84 6.16
C ARG A 203 37.22 -43.50 4.97
N GLY A 204 38.45 -43.06 4.72
CA GLY A 204 39.47 -43.86 4.04
C GLY A 204 40.29 -44.60 5.08
#